data_AF-A0A7C4HDG7-F1
#
_entry.id   AF-A0A7C4HDG7-F1
#
_cell.length_a   1.000
_cell.length_b   1.000
_cell.length_c   1.000
_cell.angle_alpha   90.00
_cell.angle_beta   90.00
_cell.angle_gamma   90.00
#
_symmetry.space_group_name_H-M   'P 1'
#
loop_
_entity.id
_entity.type
_entity.pdbx_description
1 polymer ?
#
loop_
_entity_poly.entity_id
_entity_poly.type
_entity_poly.pdbx_seq_one_letter_code
_entity_poly.pdbx_strand_id
1 'polypeptide(L)'
;MVLNVEVCKGLGVPTCQLDMEMVERKGKGHPDVICDRAAEELSVALSKYYLEKTGRILHHNVDKCVLVGGQSNAVFGGGEVIEPIYLLLVGRAALNLPKGERVPIGKLVVKTTRDWLSENFRFLDPTTDIIIDYRIKPGSVDLVETFELGVDVPRANDTSFGVAFAPLTETEKLVYMAEKTLNSPEVKK
;
A
#
# COMPACT_ATOMS: atom_id res chain seq x y z
N MET A 1 -23.46 -4.10 22.33
CA MET A 1 -22.42 -5.09 21.97
C MET A 1 -21.44 -5.14 23.12
N VAL A 2 -21.12 -6.32 23.66
CA VAL A 2 -20.05 -6.46 24.66
C VAL A 2 -18.78 -6.84 23.90
N LEU A 3 -17.69 -6.11 24.15
CA LEU A 3 -16.40 -6.42 23.52
C LEU A 3 -15.73 -7.56 24.28
N ASN A 4 -15.13 -8.50 23.54
CA ASN A 4 -14.31 -9.56 24.10
C ASN A 4 -12.89 -9.00 24.35
N VAL A 5 -12.69 -8.39 25.50
CA VAL A 5 -11.40 -7.80 25.90
C VAL A 5 -10.79 -8.63 27.01
N GLU A 6 -9.59 -9.13 26.79
CA GLU A 6 -8.78 -9.81 27.79
C GLU A 6 -7.51 -9.01 28.05
N VAL A 7 -7.19 -8.77 29.33
CA VAL A 7 -5.95 -8.13 29.76
C VAL A 7 -5.23 -9.09 30.67
N CYS A 8 -4.04 -9.52 30.27
CA CYS A 8 -3.21 -10.45 31.01
C CYS A 8 -1.78 -9.93 31.14
N LYS A 9 -1.03 -10.53 32.07
CA LYS A 9 0.41 -10.26 32.18
C LYS A 9 1.11 -10.88 30.97
N GLY A 10 2.01 -10.12 30.33
CA GLY A 10 2.83 -10.62 29.23
C GLY A 10 3.59 -11.90 29.63
N LEU A 11 3.64 -12.85 28.71
CA LEU A 11 4.32 -14.13 28.87
C LEU A 11 5.65 -14.10 28.09
N GLY A 12 6.68 -14.74 28.64
CA GLY A 12 7.99 -14.86 28.00
C GLY A 12 9.01 -13.80 28.42
N VAL A 13 10.21 -13.91 27.85
CA VAL A 13 11.32 -12.97 28.03
C VAL A 13 11.08 -11.77 27.10
N PRO A 14 11.18 -10.51 27.58
CA PRO A 14 11.09 -9.34 26.72
C PRO A 14 12.11 -9.41 25.58
N THR A 15 11.73 -8.99 24.36
CA THR A 15 12.60 -9.05 23.17
C THR A 15 13.98 -8.43 23.40
N CYS A 16 14.04 -7.31 24.13
CA CYS A 16 15.29 -6.61 24.45
C CYS A 16 16.24 -7.37 25.39
N GLN A 17 15.82 -8.49 25.98
CA GLN A 17 16.61 -9.34 26.86
C GLN A 17 17.01 -10.66 26.19
N LEU A 18 16.63 -10.88 24.92
CA LEU A 18 17.06 -12.04 24.16
C LEU A 18 18.54 -11.88 23.75
N ASP A 19 19.26 -13.00 23.68
CA ASP A 19 20.66 -13.02 23.26
C ASP A 19 20.84 -12.62 21.78
N MET A 20 19.77 -12.71 20.98
CA MET A 20 19.76 -12.37 19.55
C MET A 20 18.45 -11.66 19.21
N GLU A 21 18.56 -10.57 18.46
CA GLU A 21 17.43 -9.82 17.88
C GLU A 21 17.73 -9.54 16.40
N MET A 22 16.75 -9.76 15.52
CA MET A 22 16.84 -9.46 14.09
C MET A 22 15.68 -8.56 13.69
N VAL A 23 15.99 -7.40 13.12
CA VAL A 23 14.99 -6.42 12.67
C VAL A 23 15.31 -5.98 11.25
N GLU A 24 14.29 -5.94 10.40
CA GLU A 24 14.39 -5.47 9.02
C GLU A 24 13.39 -4.34 8.77
N ARG A 25 13.81 -3.35 7.97
CA ARG A 25 12.92 -2.34 7.41
C ARG A 25 13.26 -2.13 5.94
N LYS A 26 12.29 -2.39 5.07
CA LYS A 26 12.37 -2.06 3.65
C LYS A 26 12.09 -0.57 3.46
N GLY A 27 13.02 0.12 2.80
CA GLY A 27 12.95 1.56 2.59
C GLY A 27 12.05 1.95 1.44
N LYS A 28 11.79 3.26 1.31
CA LYS A 28 10.93 3.87 0.29
C LYS A 28 11.15 3.40 -1.15
N GLY A 29 12.41 3.17 -1.53
CA GLY A 29 12.78 2.75 -2.89
C GLY A 29 12.73 1.23 -3.12
N HIS A 30 12.41 0.43 -2.09
CA HIS A 30 12.35 -1.02 -2.22
C HIS A 30 11.14 -1.43 -3.08
N PRO A 31 11.27 -2.40 -4.01
CA PRO A 31 10.17 -2.85 -4.87
C PRO A 31 8.88 -3.19 -4.12
N ASP A 32 8.97 -3.96 -3.03
CA ASP A 32 7.79 -4.29 -2.20
C ASP A 32 7.11 -3.04 -1.62
N VAL A 33 7.87 -2.02 -1.20
CA VAL A 33 7.30 -0.77 -0.67
C VAL A 33 6.65 0.05 -1.78
N ILE A 34 7.17 0.00 -3.01
CA ILE A 34 6.53 0.60 -4.18
C ILE A 34 5.18 -0.09 -4.46
N CYS A 35 5.14 -1.43 -4.39
CA CYS A 35 3.90 -2.20 -4.51
C CYS A 35 2.88 -1.81 -3.43
N ASP A 36 3.29 -1.80 -2.16
CA ASP A 36 2.44 -1.42 -1.02
C ASP A 36 1.88 -0.01 -1.20
N ARG A 37 2.73 0.93 -1.61
CA ARG A 37 2.33 2.33 -1.79
C ARG A 37 1.39 2.51 -2.98
N ALA A 38 1.68 1.89 -4.12
CA ALA A 38 0.79 1.98 -5.28
C ALA A 38 -0.61 1.41 -4.96
N ALA A 39 -0.67 0.30 -4.22
CA ALA A 39 -1.92 -0.30 -3.76
C ALA A 39 -2.68 0.62 -2.79
N GLU A 40 -1.99 1.17 -1.79
CA GLU A 40 -2.60 2.04 -0.77
C GLU A 40 -3.09 3.36 -1.37
N GLU A 41 -2.29 4.04 -2.19
CA GLU A 41 -2.68 5.31 -2.83
C GLU A 41 -3.91 5.12 -3.73
N LEU A 42 -4.01 3.99 -4.42
CA LEU A 42 -5.19 3.63 -5.19
C LEU A 42 -6.42 3.38 -4.28
N SER A 43 -6.25 2.64 -3.18
CA SER A 43 -7.31 2.38 -2.20
C SER A 43 -7.88 3.68 -1.63
N VAL A 44 -7.00 4.60 -1.22
CA VAL A 44 -7.36 5.93 -0.72
C VAL A 44 -8.09 6.74 -1.80
N ALA A 45 -7.61 6.73 -3.04
CA ALA A 45 -8.24 7.46 -4.13
C ALA A 45 -9.62 6.92 -4.50
N LEU A 46 -9.79 5.59 -4.53
CA LEU A 46 -11.08 4.94 -4.73
C LEU A 46 -12.05 5.32 -3.61
N SER A 47 -11.60 5.22 -2.36
CA SER A 47 -12.39 5.60 -1.18
C SER A 47 -12.88 7.04 -1.26
N LYS A 48 -11.98 7.99 -1.57
CA LYS A 48 -12.33 9.41 -1.76
C LYS A 48 -13.31 9.60 -2.92
N TYR A 49 -13.08 8.94 -4.05
CA TYR A 49 -13.95 9.03 -5.22
C TYR A 49 -15.37 8.51 -4.92
N TYR A 50 -15.48 7.38 -4.20
CA TYR A 50 -16.77 6.84 -3.78
C TYR A 50 -17.49 7.75 -2.80
N LEU A 51 -16.79 8.29 -1.80
CA LEU A 51 -17.35 9.23 -0.85
C LEU A 51 -17.89 10.49 -1.54
N GLU A 52 -17.12 11.07 -2.47
CA GLU A 52 -17.54 12.25 -3.23
C GLU A 52 -18.81 11.99 -4.06
N LYS A 53 -18.89 10.81 -4.69
CA LYS A 53 -19.96 10.49 -5.64
C LYS A 53 -21.22 9.91 -5.01
N THR A 54 -21.07 9.21 -3.89
CA THR A 54 -22.15 8.39 -3.31
C THR A 54 -22.39 8.67 -1.83
N GLY A 55 -21.55 9.49 -1.18
CA GLY A 55 -21.62 9.75 0.25
C GLY A 55 -21.10 8.62 1.12
N ARG A 56 -20.60 7.52 0.54
CA ARG A 56 -20.02 6.38 1.27
C ARG A 56 -18.91 5.70 0.47
N ILE A 57 -18.10 4.90 1.14
CA ILE A 57 -17.11 4.04 0.49
C ILE A 57 -17.83 2.80 -0.07
N LEU A 58 -17.52 2.41 -1.30
CA LEU A 58 -17.99 1.16 -1.90
C LEU A 58 -16.94 0.06 -1.76
N HIS A 59 -17.38 -1.20 -1.82
CA HIS A 59 -16.50 -2.36 -1.71
C HIS A 59 -15.31 -2.31 -2.70
N HIS A 60 -14.09 -2.37 -2.17
CA HIS A 60 -12.87 -2.59 -2.94
C HIS A 60 -11.74 -3.15 -2.07
N ASN A 61 -10.93 -4.02 -2.66
CA ASN A 61 -9.68 -4.56 -2.12
C ASN A 61 -8.65 -4.56 -3.25
N VAL A 62 -7.69 -3.64 -3.20
CA VAL A 62 -6.65 -3.43 -4.24
C VAL A 62 -5.24 -3.68 -3.72
N ASP A 63 -5.13 -4.61 -2.78
CA ASP A 63 -3.95 -4.97 -1.99
C ASP A 63 -2.99 -5.94 -2.71
N LYS A 64 -3.20 -6.22 -4.00
CA LYS A 64 -2.32 -7.10 -4.79
C LYS A 64 -1.61 -6.25 -5.84
N CYS A 65 -0.28 -6.26 -5.79
CA CYS A 65 0.53 -5.54 -6.75
C CYS A 65 1.75 -6.38 -7.10
N VAL A 66 2.11 -6.39 -8.38
CA VAL A 66 3.28 -7.09 -8.90
C VAL A 66 4.18 -6.06 -9.57
N LEU A 67 5.44 -6.01 -9.14
CA LEU A 67 6.48 -5.23 -9.79
C LEU A 67 7.48 -6.19 -10.43
N VAL A 68 7.59 -6.09 -11.75
CA VAL A 68 8.60 -6.79 -12.55
C VAL A 68 9.73 -5.81 -12.83
N GLY A 69 10.95 -6.18 -12.43
CA GLY A 69 12.13 -5.35 -12.64
C GLY A 69 12.40 -5.15 -14.13
N GLY A 70 12.80 -3.92 -14.48
CA GLY A 70 13.33 -3.61 -15.80
C GLY A 70 14.84 -3.86 -15.89
N GLN A 71 15.49 -3.23 -16.87
CA GLN A 71 16.94 -3.28 -17.09
C GLN A 71 17.48 -1.87 -17.26
N SER A 72 18.63 -1.60 -16.66
CA SER A 72 19.32 -0.32 -16.79
C SER A 72 20.81 -0.52 -16.97
N ASN A 73 21.43 0.42 -17.67
CA ASN A 73 22.88 0.53 -17.79
C ASN A 73 23.34 1.77 -17.04
N ALA A 74 23.73 1.58 -15.77
CA ALA A 74 24.22 2.65 -14.92
C ALA A 74 25.73 2.82 -15.07
N VAL A 75 26.17 4.04 -15.34
CA VAL A 75 27.60 4.39 -15.47
C VAL A 75 27.92 5.62 -14.62
N PHE A 76 29.20 5.88 -14.35
CA PHE A 76 29.55 7.13 -13.67
C PHE A 76 29.11 8.33 -14.49
N GLY A 77 28.39 9.26 -13.84
CA GLY A 77 27.88 10.47 -14.48
C GLY A 77 26.53 10.32 -15.18
N GLY A 78 25.91 9.13 -15.19
CA GLY A 78 24.58 8.94 -15.78
C GLY A 78 24.23 7.49 -16.06
N GLY A 79 23.54 7.26 -17.17
CA GLY A 79 23.08 5.94 -17.58
C GLY A 79 21.74 6.05 -18.29
N GLU A 80 21.19 4.89 -18.65
CA GLU A 80 19.90 4.79 -19.31
C GLU A 80 19.09 3.60 -18.78
N VAL A 81 17.77 3.76 -18.82
CA VAL A 81 16.83 2.65 -18.62
C VAL A 81 16.63 2.00 -19.99
N ILE A 82 17.06 0.74 -20.11
CA ILE A 82 16.97 -0.06 -21.34
C ILE A 82 15.57 -0.68 -21.46
N GLU A 83 15.08 -1.22 -20.35
CA GLU A 83 13.75 -1.83 -20.23
C GLU A 83 13.05 -1.21 -19.02
N PRO A 84 11.85 -0.62 -19.17
CA PRO A 84 11.14 0.00 -18.07
C PRO A 84 10.68 -1.04 -17.05
N ILE A 85 10.55 -0.62 -15.80
CA ILE A 85 9.88 -1.42 -14.77
C ILE A 85 8.43 -1.66 -15.22
N TYR A 86 7.86 -2.84 -14.94
CA TYR A 86 6.44 -3.09 -15.17
C TYR A 86 5.71 -3.29 -13.84
N LEU A 87 4.72 -2.44 -13.58
CA LEU A 87 3.91 -2.46 -12.37
C LEU A 87 2.47 -2.82 -12.70
N LEU A 88 1.97 -3.89 -12.09
CA LEU A 88 0.62 -4.40 -12.29
C LEU A 88 -0.17 -4.39 -10.99
N LEU A 89 -1.19 -3.52 -10.93
CA LEU A 89 -2.14 -3.45 -9.82
C LEU A 89 -3.32 -4.40 -10.07
N VAL A 90 -3.57 -5.30 -9.13
CA VAL A 90 -4.62 -6.33 -9.21
C VAL A 90 -5.57 -6.18 -8.03
N GLY A 91 -6.86 -6.36 -8.27
CA GLY A 91 -7.80 -6.27 -7.16
C GLY A 91 -9.25 -6.36 -7.54
N ARG A 92 -10.07 -6.06 -6.55
CA ARG A 92 -11.52 -6.02 -6.63
C ARG A 92 -12.01 -4.60 -6.36
N ALA A 93 -12.93 -4.08 -7.16
CA ALA A 93 -13.55 -2.78 -6.92
C ALA A 93 -14.95 -2.72 -7.53
N ALA A 94 -15.85 -1.96 -6.90
CA ALA A 94 -17.09 -1.55 -7.52
C ALA A 94 -16.80 -0.75 -8.80
N LEU A 95 -17.29 -1.21 -9.95
CA LEU A 95 -17.02 -0.55 -11.24
C LEU A 95 -18.14 0.40 -11.68
N ASN A 96 -19.34 0.21 -11.12
CA ASN A 96 -20.52 0.98 -11.44
C ASN A 96 -21.03 1.68 -10.18
N LEU A 97 -21.37 2.94 -10.33
CA LEU A 97 -22.04 3.77 -9.34
C LEU A 97 -23.56 3.71 -9.54
N PRO A 98 -24.36 4.21 -8.58
CA PRO A 98 -25.77 4.44 -8.80
C PRO A 98 -26.03 5.25 -10.07
N LYS A 99 -27.17 5.01 -10.73
CA LYS A 99 -27.57 5.66 -12.01
C LYS A 99 -26.67 5.35 -13.21
N GLY A 100 -25.80 4.33 -13.11
CA GLY A 100 -25.04 3.81 -14.26
C GLY A 100 -23.75 4.56 -14.60
N GLU A 101 -23.29 5.49 -13.75
CA GLU A 101 -21.97 6.12 -13.91
C GLU A 101 -20.86 5.08 -13.67
N ARG A 102 -19.82 5.09 -14.51
CA ARG A 102 -18.68 4.17 -14.36
C ARG A 102 -17.53 4.83 -13.60
N VAL A 103 -16.94 4.04 -12.71
CA VAL A 103 -15.78 4.46 -11.93
C VAL A 103 -14.55 4.46 -12.86
N PRO A 104 -13.79 5.56 -12.96
CA PRO A 104 -12.68 5.70 -13.89
C PRO A 104 -11.40 5.03 -13.32
N ILE A 105 -11.47 3.73 -13.03
CA ILE A 105 -10.41 2.95 -12.36
C ILE A 105 -9.05 3.15 -13.03
N GLY A 106 -8.96 2.99 -14.35
CA GLY A 106 -7.68 3.13 -15.06
C GLY A 106 -7.07 4.53 -14.93
N LYS A 107 -7.90 5.58 -14.94
CA LYS A 107 -7.43 6.95 -14.71
C LYS A 107 -6.92 7.12 -13.29
N LEU A 108 -7.62 6.57 -12.30
CA LEU A 108 -7.21 6.63 -10.91
C LEU A 108 -5.87 5.92 -10.70
N VAL A 109 -5.74 4.68 -11.16
CA VAL A 109 -4.50 3.89 -11.08
C VAL A 109 -3.30 4.65 -11.63
N VAL A 110 -3.39 5.11 -12.88
CA VAL A 110 -2.27 5.76 -13.56
C VAL A 110 -1.94 7.08 -12.86
N LYS A 111 -2.96 7.86 -12.49
CA LYS A 111 -2.76 9.16 -11.85
C LYS A 111 -2.12 9.00 -10.46
N THR A 112 -2.72 8.22 -9.56
CA THR A 112 -2.24 8.10 -8.17
C THR A 112 -0.82 7.55 -8.11
N THR A 113 -0.53 6.53 -8.93
CA THR A 113 0.79 5.91 -8.98
C THR A 113 1.83 6.90 -9.52
N ARG A 114 1.52 7.63 -10.61
CA ARG A 114 2.44 8.63 -11.17
C ARG A 114 2.68 9.80 -10.23
N ASP A 115 1.62 10.32 -9.62
CA ASP A 115 1.70 11.43 -8.66
C ASP A 115 2.60 11.02 -7.49
N TRP A 116 2.34 9.84 -6.90
CA TRP A 116 3.18 9.31 -5.82
C TRP A 116 4.64 9.14 -6.26
N LEU A 117 4.91 8.48 -7.39
CA LEU A 117 6.28 8.27 -7.87
C LEU A 117 7.00 9.61 -8.13
N SER A 118 6.33 10.59 -8.73
CA SER A 118 6.89 11.92 -9.01
C SER A 118 7.25 12.69 -7.74
N GLU A 119 6.40 12.60 -6.72
CA GLU A 119 6.63 13.24 -5.41
C GLU A 119 7.75 12.54 -4.63
N ASN A 120 7.99 11.26 -4.91
CA ASN A 120 8.81 10.40 -4.07
C ASN A 120 10.17 10.04 -4.66
N PHE A 121 10.32 9.98 -5.97
CA PHE A 121 11.57 9.62 -6.63
C PHE A 121 12.14 10.80 -7.40
N ARG A 122 13.44 11.04 -7.22
CA ARG A 122 14.16 12.15 -7.86
C ARG A 122 14.65 11.84 -9.27
N PHE A 123 14.85 10.56 -9.57
CA PHE A 123 15.55 10.08 -10.78
C PHE A 123 14.84 8.91 -11.45
N LEU A 124 13.54 8.74 -11.17
CA LEU A 124 12.69 7.76 -11.83
C LEU A 124 11.59 8.56 -12.54
N ASP A 125 11.58 8.55 -13.87
CA ASP A 125 10.56 9.22 -14.66
C ASP A 125 9.31 8.30 -14.79
N PRO A 126 8.16 8.66 -14.20
CA PRO A 126 6.95 7.84 -14.25
C PRO A 126 6.28 7.75 -15.63
N THR A 127 6.80 8.47 -16.62
CA THR A 127 6.31 8.48 -18.00
C THR A 127 7.11 7.57 -18.92
N THR A 128 8.42 7.39 -18.67
CA THR A 128 9.32 6.59 -19.51
C THR A 128 9.87 5.35 -18.82
N ASP A 129 10.15 5.41 -17.52
CA ASP A 129 10.96 4.39 -16.83
C ASP A 129 10.11 3.27 -16.22
N ILE A 130 8.79 3.43 -16.23
CA ILE A 130 7.84 2.49 -15.66
C ILE A 130 6.53 2.43 -16.45
N ILE A 131 6.08 1.22 -16.72
CA ILE A 131 4.77 0.91 -17.29
C ILE A 131 3.83 0.58 -16.14
N ILE A 132 2.73 1.34 -16.05
CA ILE A 132 1.70 1.14 -15.02
C ILE A 132 0.47 0.52 -15.68
N ASP A 133 0.15 -0.71 -15.30
CA ASP A 133 -1.02 -1.47 -15.77
C ASP A 133 -1.89 -1.91 -14.59
N TYR A 134 -3.12 -2.33 -14.89
CA TYR A 134 -4.07 -2.80 -13.89
C TYR A 134 -4.97 -3.93 -14.39
N ARG A 135 -5.34 -4.83 -13.48
CA ARG A 135 -6.35 -5.88 -13.69
C ARG A 135 -7.30 -5.87 -12.49
N ILE A 136 -8.19 -4.89 -12.48
CA ILE A 136 -9.21 -4.72 -11.44
C ILE A 136 -10.56 -5.19 -11.97
N LYS A 137 -11.23 -6.02 -11.17
CA LYS A 137 -12.52 -6.65 -11.51
C LYS A 137 -13.56 -6.39 -10.42
N PRO A 138 -14.86 -6.61 -10.68
CA PRO A 138 -15.85 -6.59 -9.61
C PRO A 138 -15.54 -7.63 -8.52
N GLY A 139 -15.91 -7.33 -7.28
CA GLY A 139 -15.91 -8.29 -6.17
C GLY A 139 -16.89 -9.44 -6.41
N SER A 140 -16.72 -10.55 -5.68
CA SER A 140 -17.73 -11.62 -5.67
C SER A 140 -19.02 -11.10 -5.03
N VAL A 141 -20.16 -11.65 -5.46
CA VAL A 141 -21.49 -11.24 -4.99
C VAL A 141 -21.57 -11.34 -3.46
N ASP A 142 -21.14 -12.46 -2.89
CA ASP A 142 -21.21 -12.73 -1.45
C ASP A 142 -20.38 -11.75 -0.59
N LEU A 143 -19.19 -11.36 -1.05
CA LEU A 143 -18.32 -10.42 -0.34
C LEU A 143 -18.84 -8.98 -0.44
N VAL A 144 -19.39 -8.63 -1.61
CA VAL A 144 -20.04 -7.33 -1.80
C VAL A 144 -21.28 -7.25 -0.90
N GLU A 145 -22.12 -8.27 -0.85
CA GLU A 145 -23.30 -8.30 0.02
C GLU A 145 -22.91 -8.17 1.50
N THR A 146 -21.87 -8.88 1.94
CA THR A 146 -21.37 -8.78 3.33
C THR A 146 -20.95 -7.35 3.67
N PHE A 147 -20.30 -6.66 2.74
CA PHE A 147 -19.90 -5.25 2.90
C PHE A 147 -21.13 -4.33 2.97
N GLU A 148 -22.12 -4.56 2.11
CA GLU A 148 -23.34 -3.75 2.02
C GLU A 148 -24.26 -3.88 3.24
N LEU A 149 -24.26 -5.04 3.90
CA LEU A 149 -25.06 -5.30 5.11
C LEU A 149 -24.55 -4.54 6.35
N GLY A 150 -23.34 -3.98 6.32
CA GLY A 150 -22.69 -3.30 7.44
C GLY A 150 -22.84 -1.77 7.43
N VAL A 151 -24.07 -1.26 7.49
CA VAL A 151 -24.35 0.19 7.33
C VAL A 151 -23.93 1.03 8.55
N ASP A 152 -24.26 0.59 9.77
CA ASP A 152 -23.89 1.33 11.00
C ASP A 152 -22.53 0.89 11.56
N VAL A 153 -22.35 -0.44 11.70
CA VAL A 153 -21.09 -1.07 12.09
C VAL A 153 -20.72 -2.05 10.97
N PRO A 154 -19.63 -1.80 10.23
CA PRO A 154 -19.20 -2.69 9.16
C PRO A 154 -18.96 -4.11 9.66
N ARG A 155 -19.38 -5.09 8.87
CA ARG A 155 -19.03 -6.50 9.12
C ARG A 155 -17.60 -6.76 8.68
N ALA A 156 -16.91 -7.65 9.37
CA ALA A 156 -15.61 -8.12 8.93
C ALA A 156 -15.76 -8.80 7.56
N ASN A 157 -14.87 -8.46 6.62
CA ASN A 157 -14.83 -9.05 5.29
C ASN A 157 -14.10 -10.41 5.27
N ASP A 158 -13.30 -10.69 6.30
CA ASP A 158 -12.54 -11.91 6.45
C ASP A 158 -12.27 -12.21 7.94
N THR A 159 -11.86 -13.43 8.26
CA THR A 159 -11.38 -13.82 9.59
C THR A 159 -9.88 -13.56 9.68
N SER A 160 -9.54 -12.35 10.12
CA SER A 160 -8.15 -11.87 10.23
C SER A 160 -7.84 -11.36 11.65
N PHE A 161 -6.56 -11.31 12.01
CA PHE A 161 -6.11 -10.72 13.28
C PHE A 161 -4.99 -9.70 13.04
N GLY A 162 -5.00 -8.62 13.82
CA GLY A 162 -3.93 -7.61 13.83
C GLY A 162 -3.08 -7.75 15.08
N VAL A 163 -1.76 -7.55 14.95
CA VAL A 163 -0.81 -7.55 16.06
C VAL A 163 -0.11 -6.21 16.10
N ALA A 164 0.00 -5.63 17.29
CA ALA A 164 0.73 -4.41 17.54
C ALA A 164 1.40 -4.48 18.91
N PHE A 165 2.51 -3.77 19.07
CA PHE A 165 3.23 -3.66 20.33
C PHE A 165 3.84 -2.26 20.46
N ALA A 166 4.10 -1.87 21.71
CA ALA A 166 4.81 -0.65 22.05
C ALA A 166 5.43 -0.80 23.46
N PRO A 167 6.57 -0.14 23.75
CA PRO A 167 7.41 0.61 22.80
C PRO A 167 8.25 -0.31 21.90
N LEU A 168 8.88 0.28 20.88
CA LEU A 168 9.94 -0.40 20.13
C LEU A 168 11.17 -0.66 21.02
N THR A 169 11.90 -1.74 20.74
CA THR A 169 13.24 -2.01 21.30
C THR A 169 14.26 -1.01 20.77
N GLU A 170 15.46 -0.99 21.34
CA GLU A 170 16.54 -0.13 20.84
C GLU A 170 16.98 -0.52 19.43
N THR A 171 17.06 -1.82 19.10
CA THR A 171 17.38 -2.29 17.74
C THR A 171 16.28 -1.91 16.74
N GLU A 172 15.01 -2.06 17.12
CA GLU A 172 13.88 -1.67 16.26
C GLU A 172 13.86 -0.16 15.99
N LYS A 173 14.08 0.66 17.02
CA LYS A 173 14.22 2.11 16.87
C LYS A 173 15.38 2.45 15.97
N LEU A 174 16.54 1.83 16.15
CA LEU A 174 17.73 2.08 15.35
C LEU A 174 17.47 1.79 13.87
N VAL A 175 16.92 0.61 13.54
CA VAL A 175 16.58 0.22 12.17
C VAL A 175 15.54 1.16 11.56
N TYR A 176 14.49 1.49 12.31
CA TYR A 176 13.46 2.43 11.87
C TYR A 176 14.04 3.82 11.56
N MET A 177 14.83 4.37 12.48
CA MET A 177 15.41 5.69 12.35
C MET A 177 16.49 5.75 11.26
N ALA A 178 17.31 4.70 11.09
CA ALA A 178 18.32 4.65 10.05
C ALA A 178 17.70 4.83 8.64
N GLU A 179 16.64 4.09 8.32
CA GLU A 179 15.93 4.24 7.04
C GLU A 179 15.33 5.64 6.89
N LYS A 180 14.68 6.15 7.94
CA LYS A 180 14.04 7.46 7.94
C LYS A 180 15.03 8.60 7.75
N THR A 181 16.16 8.56 8.45
CA THR A 181 17.22 9.56 8.34
C THR A 181 17.85 9.52 6.95
N LEU A 182 18.21 8.35 6.44
CA LEU A 182 18.85 8.26 5.12
C LEU A 182 17.92 8.72 3.99
N ASN A 183 16.60 8.57 4.13
CA ASN A 183 15.60 9.04 3.17
C ASN A 183 14.99 10.41 3.52
N SER A 184 15.51 11.12 4.52
CA SER A 184 14.98 12.40 4.92
C SER A 184 15.34 13.51 3.92
N PRO A 185 14.50 14.55 3.76
CA PRO A 185 14.82 15.69 2.92
C PRO A 185 16.15 16.34 3.30
N GLU A 186 16.48 16.42 4.59
CA GLU A 186 17.71 17.05 5.08
C GLU A 186 18.98 16.34 4.60
N VAL A 187 18.96 15.00 4.56
CA VAL A 187 20.08 14.18 4.07
C VAL A 187 20.12 14.12 2.54
N LYS A 188 18.97 14.25 1.87
CA LYS A 188 18.84 14.20 0.41
C LYS A 188 19.07 15.55 -0.30
N LYS A 189 19.30 16.64 0.43
CA LYS A 189 19.65 17.96 -0.10
C LYS A 189 20.92 17.92 -0.94
#